data_AF-A0A950UF22-F1
#
_entry.id   AF-A0A950UF22-F1
#
_cell.length_a   1.000
_cell.length_b   1.000
_cell.length_c   1.000
_cell.angle_alpha   90.00
_cell.angle_beta   90.00
_cell.angle_gamma   90.00
#
_symmetry.space_group_name_H-M   'P 1'
#
loop_
_entity.id
_entity.type
_entity.pdbx_description
1 polymer ?
#
loop_
_entity_poly.entity_id
_entity_poly.type
_entity_poly.pdbx_seq_one_letter_code
_entity_poly.pdbx_strand_id
1 'polypeptide(L)' 'KEAAEAGIDPAKLSEDQLIAAMAKHPIIVERPIVVSGNKAALGRPPEQVLGVL' A
#
# COMPACT_ATOMS: atom_id res chain seq x y z
N LYS A 1 -7.66 7.37 8.91
CA LYS A 1 -8.80 8.33 8.88
C LYS A 1 -9.33 8.47 7.45
N GLU A 2 -8.48 8.78 6.46
CA GLU A 2 -8.91 8.94 5.05
C GLU A 2 -9.46 7.69 4.35
N ALA A 3 -8.96 6.48 4.64
CA ALA A 3 -9.54 5.26 4.06
C ALA A 3 -11.00 5.03 4.47
N ALA A 4 -11.36 5.37 5.72
CA ALA A 4 -12.72 5.28 6.22
C ALA A 4 -13.64 6.37 5.62
N GLU A 5 -13.12 7.58 5.38
CA GLU A 5 -13.86 8.66 4.71
C GLU A 5 -14.07 8.39 3.22
N ALA A 6 -13.15 7.70 2.57
CA ALA A 6 -13.28 7.26 1.18
C ALA A 6 -14.16 6.00 1.00
N GLY A 7 -14.72 5.44 2.08
CA GLY A 7 -15.55 4.23 2.04
C GLY A 7 -14.78 2.96 1.67
N ILE A 8 -13.46 2.95 1.92
CA ILE A 8 -12.57 1.87 1.51
C ILE A 8 -12.57 0.79 2.59
N ASP A 9 -13.54 -0.12 2.51
CA ASP A 9 -13.60 -1.33 3.32
C ASP A 9 -12.91 -2.51 2.58
N PRO A 10 -11.69 -2.93 2.95
CA PRO A 10 -10.99 -4.01 2.26
C PRO A 10 -11.69 -5.36 2.36
N ALA A 11 -12.57 -5.53 3.35
CA ALA A 11 -13.40 -6.75 3.47
C ALA A 11 -14.62 -6.77 2.54
N LYS A 12 -14.99 -5.63 1.92
CA LYS A 12 -16.19 -5.49 1.09
C LYS A 12 -15.89 -5.15 -0.36
N LEU A 13 -14.69 -4.66 -0.65
CA LEU A 13 -14.27 -4.26 -1.98
C LEU A 13 -13.52 -5.39 -2.69
N SER A 14 -13.75 -5.54 -4.00
CA SER A 14 -12.93 -6.40 -4.85
C SER A 14 -11.53 -5.83 -5.03
N GLU A 15 -10.57 -6.68 -5.38
CA GLU A 15 -9.16 -6.29 -5.60
C GLU A 15 -9.02 -5.11 -6.57
N ASP A 16 -9.76 -5.13 -7.69
CA ASP A 16 -9.76 -4.05 -8.68
C ASP A 16 -10.24 -2.71 -8.11
N GLN A 17 -11.28 -2.75 -7.26
CA GLN A 17 -11.80 -1.57 -6.59
C GLN A 17 -10.83 -1.04 -5.54
N LEU A 18 -10.12 -1.93 -4.84
CA LEU A 18 -9.06 -1.54 -3.91
C LEU A 18 -7.90 -0.88 -4.64
N ILE A 19 -7.47 -1.42 -5.79
CA ILE A 19 -6.42 -0.83 -6.61
C ILE A 19 -6.83 0.55 -7.12
N ALA A 20 -8.05 0.68 -7.66
CA ALA A 20 -8.58 1.96 -8.11
C ALA A 20 -8.65 2.99 -6.97
N ALA A 21 -9.03 2.55 -5.77
CA ALA A 21 -9.10 3.40 -4.59
C ALA A 21 -7.70 3.82 -4.09
N MET A 22 -6.72 2.91 -4.11
CA MET A 22 -5.30 3.20 -3.81
C MET A 22 -4.70 4.20 -4.80
N ALA A 23 -5.03 4.08 -6.10
CA ALA A 23 -4.61 5.03 -7.11
C ALA A 23 -5.25 6.41 -6.94
N LYS A 24 -6.54 6.45 -6.57
CA LYS A 24 -7.30 7.69 -6.35
C LYS A 24 -6.90 8.40 -5.05
N HIS A 25 -6.56 7.64 -4.01
CA HIS A 25 -6.20 8.14 -2.69
C HIS A 25 -4.84 7.55 -2.25
N PRO A 26 -3.71 7.98 -2.82
CA PRO A 26 -2.40 7.36 -2.58
C PRO A 26 -1.94 7.38 -1.12
N ILE A 27 -2.52 8.25 -0.30
CA ILE A 27 -2.29 8.33 1.15
C ILE A 27 -2.75 7.09 1.93
N ILE A 28 -3.66 6.29 1.38
CA ILE A 28 -4.12 5.05 2.04
C ILE A 28 -3.11 3.91 1.91
N VAL A 29 -2.19 4.01 0.94
CA VAL A 29 -1.17 3.00 0.73
C VAL A 29 -0.11 3.14 1.82
N GLU A 30 0.22 2.03 2.48
CA GLU A 30 1.25 2.01 3.50
C GLU A 30 2.61 2.43 2.93
N ARG A 31 3.31 3.33 3.64
CA ARG A 31 4.64 3.85 3.29
C ARG A 31 5.58 3.68 4.50
N PRO A 32 6.91 3.57 4.32
CA PRO A 32 7.68 3.71 3.08
C PRO A 32 7.72 2.44 2.23
N ILE A 33 7.67 2.57 0.91
CA ILE A 33 7.88 1.46 -0.03
C ILE A 33 9.29 1.62 -0.59
N VAL A 34 10.13 0.60 -0.43
CA VAL A 34 11.49 0.57 -1.00
C VAL A 34 11.51 -0.33 -2.22
N VAL A 35 12.07 0.18 -3.31
CA VAL A 35 12.19 -0.54 -4.59
C VAL A 35 13.66 -0.71 -4.91
N SER A 36 14.07 -1.93 -5.24
CA SER A 36 15.44 -2.30 -5.59
C SER A 36 15.41 -3.27 -6.76
N GLY A 37 15.77 -2.78 -7.95
CA GLY A 37 15.64 -3.53 -9.21
C GLY A 37 14.22 -4.02 -9.45
N ASN A 38 14.05 -5.34 -9.50
CA ASN A 38 12.75 -6.02 -9.72
C ASN A 38 12.03 -6.42 -8.42
N LYS A 39 12.46 -5.90 -7.26
CA LYS A 39 11.87 -6.21 -5.95
C LYS A 39 11.34 -4.95 -5.26
N ALA A 40 10.27 -5.09 -4.49
CA ALA A 40 9.72 -4.03 -3.65
C ALA A 40 9.34 -4.57 -2.27
N ALA A 41 9.58 -3.80 -1.21
CA ALA A 41 9.20 -4.12 0.17
C ALA A 41 8.65 -2.91 0.90
N LEU A 42 7.74 -3.17 1.85
CA LEU A 42 7.27 -2.19 2.80
C LEU A 42 8.30 -2.05 3.92
N GLY A 43 8.92 -0.87 4.05
CA GLY A 43 9.97 -0.58 5.02
C GLY A 43 9.46 -0.24 6.42
N ARG A 44 8.39 -0.91 6.88
CA ARG A 44 7.90 -0.80 8.25
C ARG A 44 7.65 -2.21 8.83
N PRO A 45 8.56 -2.73 9.67
CA PRO A 45 9.80 -2.10 10.18
C PRO A 45 10.89 -1.94 9.09
N PRO A 46 11.84 -0.99 9.25
CA PRO A 46 12.88 -0.69 8.26
C PRO A 46 13.78 -1.90 7.93
N GLU A 47 13.85 -2.89 8.82
CA GLU A 47 14.57 -4.15 8.63
C GLU A 47 14.02 -4.97 7.45
N GLN A 48 12.72 -4.84 7.12
CA GLN A 48 12.13 -5.57 5.99
C GLN A 48 12.70 -5.15 4.63
N VAL A 49 13.32 -3.97 4.56
CA VAL A 49 14.00 -3.48 3.36
C VAL A 49 15.23 -4.35 3.01
N LEU A 50 15.85 -5.00 4.01
CA LEU A 50 17.02 -5.85 3.78
C LEU A 50 16.72 -7.03 2.83
N GLY A 51 15.47 -7.48 2.72
CA GLY A 51 15.07 -8.56 1.82
C GLY A 51 15.04 -8.16 0.33
N VAL A 52 15.03 -6.86 0.03
CA VAL A 52 14.96 -6.34 -1.35
C VAL A 52 16.27 -5.74 -1.84
N LEU A 53 17.21 -5.44 -0.95
CA LEU A 53 18.56 -5.00 -1.30
C LEU A 53 19.37 -6.11 -2.02
#